data_AF-A0A660ZJ35-F1
#
_entry.id   AF-A0A660ZJ35-F1
#
_cell.length_a   1.000
_cell.length_b   1.000
_cell.length_c   1.000
_cell.angle_alpha   90.00
_cell.angle_beta   90.00
_cell.angle_gamma   90.00
#
_symmetry.space_group_name_H-M   'P 1'
#
loop_
_entity.id
_entity.type
_entity.pdbx_description
1 polymer ?
#
loop_
_entity_poly.entity_id
_entity_poly.type
_entity_poly.pdbx_seq_one_letter_code
_entity_poly.pdbx_strand_id
1 'polypeptide(L)'
;MDAKIEKILKNFKESWDAYPIVRCMFTRTEMIEILSHSGITPRGGRRFSNFPTSDLALAVSNVMDSMSNKELRHILSSFVRKNSDLIERYSKMSVSKMQQYLNGIVLKDVNPKELVAILFAVVMDNRKSFNALKSRVLALVEAKTLDMDKVWEIGKSKPPVKEEITKTALTSLSRLQTKSQSRSTKSVLEIEKEIEKYREKIEEYRRKCDDLMREIGRIRSRTQSMRKHVDEIKMELKELRRREAELIQKNKKLERENQELKERLKALQQQQPPSETELMLRLEKHIRKLRDSMDYYVQKLGSIEEQHAHDVQNILNEISKLKSHVIEVQESAAQGFDAQKDALLTLSKELSDLRHSVNRLAHSIERVEHKEHRETTGGNRIGVFVDVQNLYYAAKDMGGKPDYRKLKDFILSGRRPVGLYAYVVINPSTPDQERFLHFLENEGFTVKSRFVKKFFDGNMKGNWDLGIAVDMIEQAEKMDIVALVSGDGDFAPVVRMLQRMGKKVEVYSFENTISSELREAADMCKLLDFSFIIPE
;
A
#
# COMPACT_ATOMS: atom_id res chain seq x y z
N MET A 1 32.67 8.13 -48.08
CA MET A 1 31.98 7.07 -47.28
C MET A 1 30.47 7.35 -47.16
N ASP A 2 30.08 8.57 -47.50
CA ASP A 2 28.97 9.32 -46.94
C ASP A 2 27.63 8.95 -47.55
N ALA A 3 27.58 8.63 -48.85
CA ALA A 3 26.37 8.10 -49.49
C ALA A 3 25.87 6.79 -48.85
N LYS A 4 26.75 5.96 -48.25
CA LYS A 4 26.30 4.83 -47.42
C LYS A 4 25.74 5.31 -46.07
N ILE A 5 26.36 6.30 -45.43
CA ILE A 5 25.94 6.81 -44.11
C ILE A 5 24.64 7.64 -44.19
N GLU A 6 24.41 8.41 -45.25
CA GLU A 6 23.15 9.11 -45.49
C GLU A 6 22.02 8.13 -45.78
N LYS A 7 22.30 7.05 -46.52
CA LYS A 7 21.36 5.94 -46.70
C LYS A 7 21.08 5.19 -45.40
N ILE A 8 22.09 5.02 -44.53
CA ILE A 8 21.89 4.52 -43.16
C ILE A 8 20.93 5.44 -42.41
N LEU A 9 21.26 6.73 -42.29
CA LEU A 9 20.46 7.71 -41.57
C LEU A 9 19.01 7.77 -42.05
N LYS A 10 18.77 7.68 -43.36
CA LYS A 10 17.41 7.64 -43.92
C LYS A 10 16.65 6.36 -43.54
N ASN A 11 17.19 5.19 -43.87
CA ASN A 11 16.54 3.90 -43.54
C ASN A 11 16.29 3.76 -42.02
N PHE A 12 17.18 4.31 -41.19
CA PHE A 12 17.10 4.24 -39.72
C PHE A 12 16.02 5.17 -39.15
N LYS A 13 15.95 6.43 -39.60
CA LYS A 13 14.87 7.37 -39.21
C LYS A 13 13.49 6.92 -39.70
N GLU A 14 13.42 6.17 -40.80
CA GLU A 14 12.18 5.53 -41.29
C GLU A 14 11.77 4.27 -40.48
N SER A 15 12.49 3.91 -39.41
CA SER A 15 12.27 2.67 -38.62
C SER A 15 12.33 2.89 -37.09
N TRP A 16 12.01 4.10 -36.62
CA TRP A 16 12.59 4.65 -35.38
C TRP A 16 11.89 4.31 -34.05
N ASP A 17 10.70 3.69 -34.03
CA ASP A 17 9.96 3.36 -32.79
C ASP A 17 10.70 2.41 -31.81
N ALA A 18 11.79 1.79 -32.26
CA ALA A 18 12.36 0.61 -31.64
C ALA A 18 13.53 0.91 -30.66
N TYR A 19 13.18 1.26 -29.43
CA TYR A 19 14.04 1.14 -28.23
C TYR A 19 14.94 -0.12 -28.20
N PRO A 20 14.48 -1.32 -28.62
CA PRO A 20 15.34 -2.51 -28.67
C PRO A 20 16.54 -2.40 -29.62
N ILE A 21 16.42 -1.64 -30.73
CA ILE A 21 17.54 -1.42 -31.67
C ILE A 21 18.67 -0.67 -30.95
N VAL A 22 18.34 0.42 -30.26
CA VAL A 22 19.31 1.24 -29.52
C VAL A 22 19.97 0.43 -28.40
N ARG A 23 19.16 -0.31 -27.63
CA ARG A 23 19.63 -1.18 -26.53
C ARG A 23 20.57 -2.30 -26.99
N CYS A 24 20.39 -2.79 -28.22
CA CYS A 24 21.30 -3.75 -28.83
C CYS A 24 22.55 -3.06 -29.41
N MET A 25 22.38 -2.06 -30.28
CA MET A 25 23.47 -1.50 -31.10
C MET A 25 24.60 -0.84 -30.31
N PHE A 26 24.30 -0.19 -29.18
CA PHE A 26 25.30 0.55 -28.42
C PHE A 26 25.63 -0.16 -27.11
N THR A 27 26.92 -0.24 -26.77
CA THR A 27 27.32 -0.69 -25.44
C THR A 27 26.89 0.33 -24.37
N ARG A 28 26.78 -0.11 -23.11
CA ARG A 28 26.46 0.78 -21.98
C ARG A 28 27.37 2.01 -21.91
N THR A 29 28.67 1.84 -22.21
CA THR A 29 29.66 2.94 -22.23
C THR A 29 29.38 3.91 -23.38
N GLU A 30 29.12 3.41 -24.58
CA GLU A 30 28.80 4.25 -25.75
C GLU A 30 27.47 5.01 -25.56
N MET A 31 26.46 4.41 -24.92
CA MET A 31 25.22 5.12 -24.57
C MET A 31 25.45 6.26 -23.56
N ILE A 32 26.33 6.05 -22.57
CA ILE A 32 26.76 7.10 -21.63
C ILE A 32 27.52 8.21 -22.36
N GLU A 33 28.39 7.85 -23.31
CA GLU A 33 29.19 8.78 -24.12
C GLU A 33 28.31 9.63 -25.04
N ILE A 34 27.34 9.02 -25.75
CA ILE A 34 26.35 9.71 -26.60
C ILE A 34 25.54 10.71 -25.79
N LEU A 35 25.00 10.30 -24.64
CA LEU A 35 24.22 11.18 -23.77
C LEU A 35 25.06 12.32 -23.18
N SER A 36 26.33 12.08 -22.86
CA SER A 36 27.23 13.12 -22.36
C SER A 36 27.59 14.15 -23.43
N HIS A 37 27.73 13.75 -24.70
CA HIS A 37 27.97 14.66 -25.82
C HIS A 37 26.71 15.40 -26.29
N SER A 38 25.51 14.87 -26.05
CA SER A 38 24.24 15.53 -26.40
C SER A 38 23.89 16.78 -25.57
N GLY A 39 24.75 17.19 -24.63
CA GLY A 39 24.53 18.31 -23.72
C GLY A 39 23.49 18.06 -22.62
N ILE A 40 22.86 16.88 -22.60
CA ILE A 40 21.85 16.51 -21.61
C ILE A 40 22.52 16.07 -20.32
N THR A 41 21.98 16.53 -19.19
CA THR A 41 22.47 16.20 -17.85
C THR A 41 21.38 15.47 -17.04
N PRO A 42 21.72 14.42 -16.27
CA PRO A 42 20.73 13.76 -15.42
C PRO A 42 20.28 14.67 -14.26
N ARG A 43 18.97 14.74 -14.03
CA ARG A 43 18.40 15.57 -12.96
C ARG A 43 19.00 15.21 -11.60
N GLY A 44 19.35 16.23 -10.82
CA GLY A 44 19.96 16.09 -9.49
C GLY A 44 21.43 15.68 -9.51
N GLY A 45 22.20 16.08 -10.53
CA GLY A 45 23.68 15.95 -10.55
C GLY A 45 24.20 14.50 -10.64
N ARG A 46 23.33 13.53 -10.91
CA ARG A 46 23.70 12.12 -11.03
C ARG A 46 24.53 11.90 -12.29
N ARG A 47 25.49 10.97 -12.27
CA ARG A 47 26.20 10.53 -13.48
C ARG A 47 25.35 9.50 -14.24
N PHE A 48 25.41 9.50 -15.57
CA PHE A 48 24.72 8.51 -16.43
C PHE A 48 25.10 7.05 -16.08
N SER A 49 26.31 6.83 -15.54
CA SER A 49 26.76 5.55 -14.99
C SER A 49 25.80 4.90 -13.98
N ASN A 50 24.92 5.68 -13.35
CA ASN A 50 24.06 5.24 -12.25
C ASN A 50 22.66 4.81 -12.71
N PHE A 51 22.34 4.91 -14.01
CA PHE A 51 21.02 4.57 -14.56
C PHE A 51 20.99 3.14 -15.14
N PRO A 52 19.87 2.41 -15.07
CA PRO A 52 19.72 1.12 -15.75
C PRO A 52 20.02 1.19 -17.26
N THR A 53 20.47 0.08 -17.85
CA THR A 53 20.81 0.06 -19.29
C THR A 53 19.57 0.22 -20.18
N SER A 54 18.38 -0.16 -19.70
CA SER A 54 17.07 0.19 -20.29
C SER A 54 16.90 1.71 -20.39
N ASP A 55 17.11 2.41 -19.28
CA ASP A 55 16.81 3.83 -19.14
C ASP A 55 17.79 4.67 -19.96
N LEU A 56 19.05 4.21 -20.05
CA LEU A 56 20.06 4.78 -20.95
C LEU A 56 19.70 4.56 -22.43
N ALA A 57 19.24 3.37 -22.82
CA ALA A 57 18.85 3.10 -24.21
C ALA A 57 17.61 3.91 -24.62
N LEU A 58 16.61 4.02 -23.74
CA LEU A 58 15.44 4.87 -23.96
C LEU A 58 15.82 6.36 -24.03
N ALA A 59 16.71 6.82 -23.14
CA ALA A 59 17.22 8.18 -23.20
C ALA A 59 18.00 8.46 -24.49
N VAL A 60 18.86 7.55 -24.96
CA VAL A 60 19.54 7.70 -26.26
C VAL A 60 18.52 7.75 -27.40
N SER A 61 17.52 6.86 -27.39
CA SER A 61 16.46 6.83 -28.41
C SER A 61 15.76 8.17 -28.55
N ASN A 62 15.24 8.72 -27.43
CA ASN A 62 14.53 10.01 -27.39
C ASN A 62 15.41 11.22 -27.77
N VAL A 63 16.73 11.06 -27.79
CA VAL A 63 17.69 12.13 -28.04
C VAL A 63 18.19 12.10 -29.48
N MET A 64 18.31 10.92 -30.09
CA MET A 64 18.79 10.74 -31.47
C MET A 64 17.98 11.52 -32.52
N ASP A 65 16.69 11.80 -32.27
CA ASP A 65 15.86 12.63 -33.15
C ASP A 65 16.24 14.11 -33.11
N SER A 66 16.69 14.58 -31.95
CA SER A 66 17.14 15.96 -31.70
C SER A 66 18.61 16.22 -32.03
N MET A 67 19.42 15.17 -32.17
CA MET A 67 20.84 15.27 -32.54
C MET A 67 21.02 15.77 -33.97
N SER A 68 22.07 16.56 -34.21
CA SER A 68 22.38 17.01 -35.56
C SER A 68 22.79 15.82 -36.44
N ASN A 69 22.52 15.95 -37.74
CA ASN A 69 22.99 14.98 -38.73
C ASN A 69 24.53 14.88 -38.80
N LYS A 70 25.30 15.76 -38.13
CA LYS A 70 26.77 15.71 -38.03
C LYS A 70 27.23 14.80 -36.89
N GLU A 71 26.59 14.88 -35.73
CA GLU A 71 26.93 14.03 -34.57
C GLU A 71 26.48 12.58 -34.80
N LEU A 72 25.29 12.38 -35.36
CA LEU A 72 24.80 11.05 -35.75
C LEU A 72 25.73 10.39 -36.79
N ARG A 73 26.26 11.15 -37.77
CA ARG A 73 27.30 10.66 -38.71
C ARG A 73 28.55 10.19 -37.97
N HIS A 74 29.02 10.95 -36.98
CA HIS A 74 30.23 10.61 -36.23
C HIS A 74 30.05 9.28 -35.47
N ILE A 75 28.99 9.17 -34.67
CA ILE A 75 28.65 7.97 -33.89
C ILE A 75 28.48 6.74 -34.79
N LEU A 76 27.66 6.86 -35.85
CA LEU A 76 27.43 5.75 -36.78
C LEU A 76 28.68 5.38 -37.58
N SER A 77 29.55 6.34 -37.91
CA SER A 77 30.82 6.04 -38.59
C SER A 77 31.78 5.23 -37.70
N SER A 78 31.81 5.53 -36.40
CA SER A 78 32.56 4.75 -35.40
C SER A 78 32.00 3.34 -35.27
N PHE A 79 30.69 3.20 -35.11
CA PHE A 79 30.01 1.90 -35.04
C PHE A 79 30.22 1.04 -36.30
N VAL A 80 30.06 1.62 -37.50
CA VAL A 80 30.27 0.92 -38.78
C VAL A 80 31.74 0.53 -38.97
N ARG A 81 32.71 1.36 -38.54
CA ARG A 81 34.14 1.01 -38.56
C ARG A 81 34.49 -0.10 -37.56
N LYS A 82 33.85 -0.15 -36.38
CA LYS A 82 34.07 -1.23 -35.38
C LYS A 82 33.50 -2.59 -35.80
N ASN A 83 32.53 -2.62 -36.73
CA ASN A 83 31.79 -3.83 -37.11
C ASN A 83 31.83 -4.15 -38.62
N SER A 84 32.78 -3.55 -39.36
CA SER A 84 32.87 -3.61 -40.83
C SER A 84 32.73 -5.02 -41.38
N ASP A 85 33.49 -5.95 -40.81
CA ASP A 85 33.70 -7.29 -41.37
C ASP A 85 32.46 -8.17 -41.20
N LEU A 86 31.73 -7.99 -40.10
CA LEU A 86 30.43 -8.63 -39.87
C LEU A 86 29.35 -8.04 -40.77
N ILE A 87 29.32 -6.71 -40.92
CA ILE A 87 28.37 -6.02 -41.80
C ILE A 87 28.60 -6.45 -43.26
N GLU A 88 29.85 -6.60 -43.70
CA GLU A 88 30.20 -7.09 -45.03
C GLU A 88 29.87 -8.59 -45.23
N ARG A 89 30.11 -9.42 -44.21
CA ARG A 89 29.75 -10.85 -44.20
C ARG A 89 28.25 -11.08 -44.33
N TYR A 90 27.42 -10.29 -43.64
CA TYR A 90 25.95 -10.44 -43.68
C TYR A 90 25.30 -9.74 -44.87
N SER A 91 25.78 -8.57 -45.31
CA SER A 91 25.23 -7.88 -46.50
C SER A 91 25.47 -8.62 -47.82
N LYS A 92 26.55 -9.42 -47.93
CA LYS A 92 26.80 -10.31 -49.07
C LYS A 92 25.97 -11.62 -49.03
N MET A 93 25.19 -11.87 -47.98
CA MET A 93 24.43 -13.11 -47.82
C MET A 93 23.15 -13.13 -48.69
N SER A 94 22.74 -14.31 -49.14
CA SER A 94 21.46 -14.51 -49.84
C SER A 94 20.29 -14.61 -48.86
N VAL A 95 19.09 -14.21 -49.31
CA VAL A 95 17.86 -14.18 -48.49
C VAL A 95 17.63 -15.53 -47.80
N SER A 96 17.64 -16.61 -48.57
CA SER A 96 17.35 -17.97 -48.09
C SER A 96 18.39 -18.46 -47.08
N LYS A 97 19.67 -18.11 -47.25
CA LYS A 97 20.74 -18.49 -46.31
C LYS A 97 20.63 -17.72 -45.00
N MET A 98 20.25 -16.45 -45.04
CA MET A 98 19.95 -15.69 -43.82
C MET A 98 18.65 -16.17 -43.14
N GLN A 99 17.62 -16.56 -43.90
CA GLN A 99 16.41 -17.17 -43.36
C GLN A 99 16.69 -18.52 -42.68
N GLN A 100 17.49 -19.39 -43.29
CA GLN A 100 17.93 -20.65 -42.67
C GLN A 100 18.72 -20.38 -41.38
N TYR A 101 19.65 -19.43 -41.39
CA TYR A 101 20.42 -19.04 -40.21
C TYR A 101 19.52 -18.51 -39.08
N LEU A 102 18.57 -17.62 -39.40
CA LEU A 102 17.59 -17.09 -38.43
C LEU A 102 16.58 -18.13 -37.93
N ASN A 103 16.23 -19.14 -38.73
CA ASN A 103 15.37 -20.25 -38.32
C ASN A 103 16.11 -21.30 -37.47
N GLY A 104 17.42 -21.50 -37.71
CA GLY A 104 18.26 -22.43 -36.95
C GLY A 104 18.81 -21.84 -35.65
N ILE A 105 18.60 -20.55 -35.40
CA ILE A 105 19.01 -19.87 -34.17
C ILE A 105 18.09 -20.27 -33.01
N VAL A 106 18.65 -20.99 -32.04
CA VAL A 106 18.09 -21.04 -30.69
C VAL A 106 18.47 -19.73 -29.99
N LEU A 107 17.47 -18.90 -29.70
CA LEU A 107 17.63 -17.53 -29.16
C LEU A 107 18.28 -17.43 -27.76
N LYS A 108 18.84 -18.52 -27.22
CA LYS A 108 19.60 -18.53 -25.95
C LYS A 108 21.11 -18.39 -26.16
N ASP A 109 21.62 -18.80 -27.32
CA ASP A 109 23.05 -19.05 -27.52
C ASP A 109 23.74 -18.06 -28.48
N VAL A 110 22.99 -17.10 -29.04
CA VAL A 110 23.52 -16.10 -29.98
C VAL A 110 24.21 -14.95 -29.25
N ASN A 111 25.44 -14.65 -29.67
CA ASN A 111 26.22 -13.53 -29.16
C ASN A 111 25.49 -12.18 -29.46
N PRO A 112 25.26 -11.31 -28.46
CA PRO A 112 24.63 -10.00 -28.68
C PRO A 112 25.29 -9.15 -29.77
N LYS A 113 26.61 -9.24 -29.95
CA LYS A 113 27.34 -8.53 -31.02
C LYS A 113 26.99 -9.03 -32.42
N GLU A 114 26.72 -10.32 -32.57
CA GLU A 114 26.29 -10.89 -33.86
C GLU A 114 24.83 -10.54 -34.15
N LEU A 115 23.94 -10.63 -33.15
CA LEU A 115 22.54 -10.19 -33.25
C LEU A 115 22.44 -8.73 -33.72
N VAL A 116 23.31 -7.87 -33.18
CA VAL A 116 23.48 -6.46 -33.58
C VAL A 116 23.91 -6.31 -35.03
N ALA A 117 24.95 -7.03 -35.46
CA ALA A 117 25.43 -6.96 -36.84
C ALA A 117 24.41 -7.48 -37.86
N ILE A 118 23.63 -8.50 -37.49
CA ILE A 118 22.55 -9.06 -38.31
C ILE A 118 21.40 -8.06 -38.42
N LEU A 119 20.93 -7.49 -37.31
CA LEU A 119 19.86 -6.47 -37.34
C LEU A 119 20.29 -5.24 -38.13
N PHE A 120 21.54 -4.77 -37.96
CA PHE A 120 22.06 -3.66 -38.75
C PHE A 120 22.12 -3.99 -40.25
N ALA A 121 22.59 -5.18 -40.63
CA ALA A 121 22.59 -5.62 -42.01
C ALA A 121 21.18 -5.72 -42.62
N VAL A 122 20.20 -6.20 -41.85
CA VAL A 122 18.79 -6.33 -42.27
C VAL A 122 18.08 -4.98 -42.41
N VAL A 123 18.33 -4.03 -41.50
CA VAL A 123 17.81 -2.64 -41.61
C VAL A 123 18.43 -1.91 -42.81
N MET A 124 19.63 -2.30 -43.23
CA MET A 124 20.38 -1.69 -44.33
C MET A 124 20.21 -2.33 -45.71
N ASP A 125 19.49 -3.44 -45.81
CA ASP A 125 19.20 -4.08 -47.09
C ASP A 125 17.95 -3.48 -47.75
N ASN A 126 18.09 -2.99 -48.98
CA ASN A 126 16.98 -2.44 -49.77
C ASN A 126 16.36 -3.46 -50.75
N ARG A 127 16.78 -4.73 -50.75
CA ARG A 127 16.13 -5.79 -51.52
C ARG A 127 14.70 -5.99 -50.98
N LYS A 128 13.67 -5.88 -51.83
CA LYS A 128 12.25 -6.02 -51.40
C LYS A 128 11.97 -7.33 -50.62
N SER A 129 12.70 -8.40 -50.93
CA SER A 129 12.66 -9.69 -50.24
C SER A 129 13.14 -9.66 -48.78
N PHE A 130 13.87 -8.62 -48.36
CA PHE A 130 14.28 -8.42 -46.96
C PHE A 130 13.24 -7.69 -46.11
N ASN A 131 12.24 -7.01 -46.67
CA ASN A 131 11.25 -6.26 -45.87
C ASN A 131 10.44 -7.17 -44.93
N ALA A 132 9.98 -8.33 -45.42
CA ALA A 132 9.31 -9.33 -44.58
C ALA A 132 10.26 -9.96 -43.52
N LEU A 133 11.56 -9.99 -43.81
CA LEU A 133 12.57 -10.45 -42.85
C LEU A 133 12.82 -9.38 -41.77
N LYS A 134 12.83 -8.09 -42.14
CA LYS A 134 13.04 -6.94 -41.25
C LYS A 134 12.00 -6.90 -40.13
N SER A 135 10.70 -6.95 -40.46
CA SER A 135 9.64 -6.99 -39.43
C SER A 135 9.77 -8.22 -38.52
N ARG A 136 10.15 -9.38 -39.05
CA ARG A 136 10.31 -10.60 -38.26
C ARG A 136 11.56 -10.57 -37.36
N VAL A 137 12.66 -9.98 -37.82
CA VAL A 137 13.89 -9.79 -37.04
C VAL A 137 13.69 -8.74 -35.94
N LEU A 138 12.94 -7.66 -36.22
CA LEU A 138 12.53 -6.68 -35.20
C LEU A 138 11.68 -7.36 -34.12
N ALA A 139 10.63 -8.08 -34.50
CA ALA A 139 9.79 -8.84 -33.55
C ALA A 139 10.60 -9.89 -32.75
N LEU A 140 11.63 -10.52 -33.33
CA LEU A 140 12.52 -11.44 -32.62
C LEU A 140 13.43 -10.71 -31.61
N VAL A 141 13.88 -9.49 -31.90
CA VAL A 141 14.71 -8.67 -31.00
C VAL A 141 13.88 -7.97 -29.92
N GLU A 142 12.65 -7.56 -30.22
CA GLU A 142 11.63 -7.16 -29.24
C GLU A 142 11.31 -8.32 -28.29
N ALA A 143 10.93 -9.49 -28.84
CA ALA A 143 10.68 -10.69 -28.06
C ALA A 143 11.91 -11.08 -27.22
N LYS A 144 13.13 -10.95 -27.75
CA LYS A 144 14.34 -11.29 -26.99
C LYS A 144 14.74 -10.24 -25.95
N THR A 145 14.48 -8.95 -26.17
CA THR A 145 14.70 -7.92 -25.13
C THR A 145 13.68 -8.04 -24.01
N LEU A 146 12.41 -8.30 -24.33
CA LEU A 146 11.37 -8.67 -23.38
C LEU A 146 11.68 -10.00 -22.66
N ASP A 147 12.24 -11.00 -23.34
CA ASP A 147 12.71 -12.26 -22.74
C ASP A 147 13.94 -12.06 -21.83
N MET A 148 14.87 -11.15 -22.17
CA MET A 148 15.98 -10.80 -21.28
C MET A 148 15.51 -10.06 -20.02
N ASP A 149 14.53 -9.17 -20.16
CA ASP A 149 13.90 -8.51 -19.01
C ASP A 149 13.09 -9.51 -18.18
N LYS A 150 12.36 -10.44 -18.81
CA LYS A 150 11.70 -11.57 -18.13
C LYS A 150 12.70 -12.50 -17.47
N VAL A 151 13.86 -12.81 -18.04
CA VAL A 151 14.92 -13.60 -17.38
C VAL A 151 15.41 -12.88 -16.11
N TRP A 152 15.46 -11.55 -16.12
CA TRP A 152 15.79 -10.73 -14.95
C TRP A 152 14.66 -10.65 -13.90
N GLU A 153 13.41 -10.92 -14.28
CA GLU A 153 12.27 -11.10 -13.37
C GLU A 153 12.11 -12.55 -12.87
N ILE A 154 12.40 -13.54 -13.70
CA ILE A 154 12.40 -14.98 -13.39
C ILE A 154 13.52 -15.31 -12.41
N GLY A 155 14.66 -14.61 -12.51
CA GLY A 155 15.69 -14.56 -11.46
C GLY A 155 15.22 -13.98 -10.11
N LYS A 156 13.93 -13.61 -9.99
CA LYS A 156 13.25 -13.19 -8.76
C LYS A 156 11.96 -13.98 -8.49
N SER A 157 11.82 -15.19 -9.04
CA SER A 157 10.72 -16.13 -8.75
C SER A 157 11.25 -17.49 -8.28
N LYS A 158 10.62 -18.06 -7.24
CA LYS A 158 10.93 -19.40 -6.72
C LYS A 158 10.51 -20.47 -7.78
N PRO A 159 11.26 -21.57 -7.98
CA PRO A 159 10.95 -22.55 -9.02
C PRO A 159 9.62 -23.30 -8.80
N PRO A 160 9.01 -23.87 -9.85
CA PRO A 160 7.80 -24.68 -9.74
C PRO A 160 8.04 -25.96 -8.93
N VAL A 161 6.96 -26.46 -8.33
CA VAL A 161 6.97 -27.63 -7.44
C VAL A 161 6.95 -28.95 -8.22
N LYS A 162 7.45 -30.02 -7.60
CA LYS A 162 7.49 -31.39 -8.12
C LYS A 162 6.08 -31.90 -8.46
N GLU A 163 5.90 -32.57 -9.61
CA GLU A 163 4.91 -33.66 -9.71
C GLU A 163 5.16 -34.73 -10.81
N GLU A 164 6.06 -34.51 -11.77
CA GLU A 164 6.16 -35.37 -12.97
C GLU A 164 7.36 -36.35 -13.03
N ILE A 165 7.96 -36.71 -11.89
CA ILE A 165 9.13 -37.64 -11.85
C ILE A 165 8.81 -38.97 -11.13
N THR A 166 7.78 -39.01 -10.29
CA THR A 166 7.49 -40.16 -9.41
C THR A 166 6.89 -41.39 -10.11
N LYS A 167 6.38 -41.28 -11.34
CA LYS A 167 5.75 -42.42 -12.06
C LYS A 167 6.72 -43.30 -12.88
N THR A 168 7.94 -42.86 -13.15
CA THR A 168 8.90 -43.63 -13.99
C THR A 168 9.95 -44.39 -13.16
N ALA A 169 10.25 -43.93 -11.94
CA ALA A 169 11.21 -44.59 -11.05
C ALA A 169 10.64 -45.85 -10.38
N LEU A 170 9.37 -45.82 -9.95
CA LEU A 170 8.72 -46.90 -9.19
C LEU A 170 8.50 -48.20 -10.00
N THR A 171 8.37 -48.10 -11.33
CA THR A 171 8.26 -49.24 -12.25
C THR A 171 9.59 -49.97 -12.51
N SER A 172 10.72 -49.36 -12.14
CA SER A 172 12.06 -49.92 -12.40
C SER A 172 12.62 -50.69 -11.20
N LEU A 173 12.27 -50.29 -9.97
CA LEU A 173 12.76 -50.92 -8.73
C LEU A 173 12.22 -52.34 -8.52
N SER A 174 10.96 -52.59 -8.89
CA SER A 174 10.29 -53.89 -8.74
C SER A 174 10.80 -55.00 -9.68
N ARG A 175 11.75 -54.70 -10.57
CA ARG A 175 12.39 -55.69 -11.48
C ARG A 175 13.79 -56.16 -11.05
N LEU A 176 14.38 -55.58 -10.00
CA LEU A 176 15.76 -55.85 -9.60
C LEU A 176 15.89 -56.70 -8.31
N GLN A 177 14.79 -57.09 -7.67
CA GLN A 177 14.81 -57.67 -6.32
C GLN A 177 14.98 -59.20 -6.23
N THR A 178 15.17 -59.91 -7.35
CA THR A 178 15.05 -61.39 -7.40
C THR A 178 16.32 -62.18 -7.71
N LYS A 179 17.50 -61.56 -7.93
CA LYS A 179 18.78 -62.30 -8.10
C LYS A 179 19.98 -61.58 -7.45
N SER A 180 20.95 -62.40 -7.02
CA SER A 180 22.29 -62.01 -6.53
C SER A 180 22.40 -61.35 -5.15
N GLN A 181 21.96 -62.06 -4.09
CA GLN A 181 22.51 -61.88 -2.75
C GLN A 181 23.98 -62.38 -2.66
N SER A 182 24.69 -62.00 -1.58
CA SER A 182 25.93 -62.58 -1.00
C SER A 182 27.33 -62.00 -1.30
N ARG A 183 27.54 -60.99 -2.18
CA ARG A 183 28.91 -60.44 -2.41
C ARG A 183 29.12 -58.91 -2.40
N SER A 184 28.09 -58.08 -2.24
CA SER A 184 28.18 -56.62 -2.41
C SER A 184 28.05 -55.78 -1.14
N THR A 185 27.71 -56.36 0.02
CA THR A 185 27.26 -55.60 1.20
C THR A 185 28.28 -54.61 1.78
N LYS A 186 29.58 -54.85 1.60
CA LYS A 186 30.63 -53.94 2.14
C LYS A 186 30.75 -52.64 1.34
N SER A 187 30.68 -52.69 0.02
CA SER A 187 30.71 -51.49 -0.83
C SER A 187 29.38 -50.75 -0.87
N VAL A 188 28.25 -51.44 -0.67
CA VAL A 188 26.94 -50.79 -0.47
C VAL A 188 26.98 -49.86 0.74
N LEU A 189 27.54 -50.31 1.88
CA LEU A 189 27.62 -49.50 3.10
C LEU A 189 28.53 -48.26 2.95
N GLU A 190 29.52 -48.31 2.06
CA GLU A 190 30.40 -47.17 1.73
C GLU A 190 29.67 -46.17 0.81
N ILE A 191 28.91 -46.67 -0.16
CA ILE A 191 28.05 -45.86 -1.04
C ILE A 191 26.94 -45.17 -0.24
N GLU A 192 26.33 -45.85 0.73
CA GLU A 192 25.31 -45.28 1.63
C GLU A 192 25.85 -44.11 2.45
N LYS A 193 27.10 -44.18 2.92
CA LYS A 193 27.76 -43.09 3.66
C LYS A 193 28.06 -41.87 2.79
N GLU A 194 28.52 -42.07 1.54
CA GLU A 194 28.66 -40.95 0.59
C GLU A 194 27.29 -40.35 0.26
N ILE A 195 26.25 -41.16 0.04
CA ILE A 195 24.88 -40.69 -0.21
C ILE A 195 24.37 -39.79 0.92
N GLU A 196 24.56 -40.18 2.19
CA GLU A 196 24.08 -39.37 3.32
C GLU A 196 24.85 -38.04 3.44
N LYS A 197 26.17 -38.06 3.25
CA LYS A 197 27.03 -36.87 3.17
C LYS A 197 26.66 -35.93 2.01
N TYR A 198 26.10 -36.45 0.91
CA TYR A 198 25.50 -35.62 -0.15
C TYR A 198 24.10 -35.10 0.21
N ARG A 199 23.29 -35.85 0.96
CA ARG A 199 21.99 -35.39 1.48
C ARG A 199 22.15 -34.23 2.47
N GLU A 200 23.10 -34.32 3.40
CA GLU A 200 23.44 -33.23 4.33
C GLU A 200 23.76 -31.93 3.58
N LYS A 201 24.64 -32.00 2.56
CA LYS A 201 24.97 -30.86 1.70
C LYS A 201 23.78 -30.33 0.92
N ILE A 202 22.91 -31.19 0.39
CA ILE A 202 21.68 -30.77 -0.30
C ILE A 202 20.76 -30.00 0.65
N GLU A 203 20.65 -30.42 1.91
CA GLU A 203 19.82 -29.75 2.91
C GLU A 203 20.46 -28.43 3.41
N GLU A 204 21.79 -28.38 3.52
CA GLU A 204 22.55 -27.15 3.77
C GLU A 204 22.32 -26.10 2.66
N TYR A 205 22.41 -26.52 1.39
CA TYR A 205 22.14 -25.65 0.25
C TYR A 205 20.67 -25.21 0.16
N ARG A 206 19.71 -26.06 0.54
CA ARG A 206 18.29 -25.67 0.64
C ARG A 206 18.09 -24.53 1.63
N ARG A 207 18.64 -24.64 2.84
CA ARG A 207 18.57 -23.57 3.87
C ARG A 207 19.14 -22.25 3.35
N LYS A 208 20.33 -22.30 2.72
CA LYS A 208 20.95 -21.13 2.06
C LYS A 208 20.07 -20.54 0.95
N CYS A 209 19.40 -21.36 0.15
CA CYS A 209 18.45 -20.89 -0.87
C CYS A 209 17.21 -20.22 -0.25
N ASP A 210 16.67 -20.75 0.85
CA ASP A 210 15.53 -20.13 1.53
C ASP A 210 15.90 -18.82 2.23
N ASP A 211 17.11 -18.70 2.80
CA ASP A 211 17.64 -17.44 3.33
C ASP A 211 17.80 -16.37 2.24
N LEU A 212 18.39 -16.73 1.10
CA LEU A 212 18.51 -15.85 -0.06
C LEU A 212 17.14 -15.44 -0.60
N MET A 213 16.16 -16.35 -0.64
CA MET A 213 14.78 -16.04 -1.04
C MET A 213 14.09 -15.07 -0.06
N ARG A 214 14.34 -15.19 1.25
CA ARG A 214 13.85 -14.23 2.25
C ARG A 214 14.47 -12.84 2.04
N GLU A 215 15.77 -12.76 1.76
CA GLU A 215 16.45 -11.48 1.50
C GLU A 215 15.99 -10.83 0.17
N ILE A 216 15.82 -11.61 -0.90
CA ILE A 216 15.22 -11.15 -2.16
C ILE A 216 13.79 -10.61 -1.92
N GLY A 217 13.03 -11.21 -1.01
CA GLY A 217 11.74 -10.69 -0.54
C GLY A 217 11.85 -9.30 0.09
N ARG A 218 12.74 -9.12 1.08
CA ARG A 218 13.00 -7.82 1.73
C ARG A 218 13.42 -6.75 0.72
N ILE A 219 14.35 -7.08 -0.17
CA ILE A 219 14.84 -6.18 -1.23
C ILE A 219 13.73 -5.81 -2.21
N ARG A 220 12.87 -6.77 -2.63
CA ARG A 220 11.71 -6.50 -3.50
C ARG A 220 10.75 -5.50 -2.84
N SER A 221 10.38 -5.71 -1.59
CA SER A 221 9.49 -4.81 -0.83
C SER A 221 10.08 -3.42 -0.67
N ARG A 222 11.37 -3.31 -0.32
CA ARG A 222 12.08 -2.02 -0.23
C ARG A 222 12.13 -1.30 -1.58
N THR A 223 12.36 -2.03 -2.68
CA THR A 223 12.35 -1.50 -4.06
C THR A 223 10.95 -1.06 -4.51
N GLN A 224 9.88 -1.67 -3.99
CA GLN A 224 8.50 -1.25 -4.26
C GLN A 224 8.15 0.03 -3.48
N SER A 225 8.53 0.10 -2.20
CA SER A 225 8.38 1.32 -1.39
C SER A 225 9.14 2.50 -2.00
N MET A 226 10.42 2.32 -2.39
CA MET A 226 11.21 3.36 -3.06
C MET A 226 10.61 3.82 -4.40
N ARG A 227 9.87 2.97 -5.12
CA ARG A 227 9.18 3.37 -6.35
C ARG A 227 7.99 4.29 -6.07
N LYS A 228 7.17 4.01 -5.04
CA LYS A 228 6.08 4.92 -4.60
C LYS A 228 6.61 6.33 -4.30
N HIS A 229 7.64 6.44 -3.46
CA HIS A 229 8.30 7.71 -3.12
C HIS A 229 8.84 8.44 -4.37
N VAL A 230 9.38 7.72 -5.36
CA VAL A 230 9.85 8.31 -6.62
C VAL A 230 8.69 8.83 -7.48
N ASP A 231 7.52 8.20 -7.44
CA ASP A 231 6.34 8.64 -8.18
C ASP A 231 5.60 9.79 -7.46
N GLU A 232 5.60 9.81 -6.14
CA GLU A 232 5.18 10.95 -5.29
C GLU A 232 6.02 12.21 -5.62
N ILE A 233 7.36 12.11 -5.57
CA ILE A 233 8.29 13.21 -5.91
C ILE A 233 8.12 13.67 -7.38
N LYS A 234 7.73 12.79 -8.31
CA LYS A 234 7.40 13.20 -9.70
C LYS A 234 6.14 14.07 -9.76
N MET A 235 5.12 13.78 -8.94
CA MET A 235 3.90 14.58 -8.88
C MET A 235 4.16 15.95 -8.26
N GLU A 236 4.89 16.02 -7.15
CA GLU A 236 5.33 17.29 -6.54
C GLU A 236 6.12 18.15 -7.53
N LEU A 237 7.10 17.55 -8.22
CA LEU A 237 7.90 18.25 -9.24
C LEU A 237 7.05 18.74 -10.42
N LYS A 238 6.00 18.01 -10.81
CA LYS A 238 5.05 18.42 -11.85
C LYS A 238 4.21 19.63 -11.39
N GLU A 239 3.79 19.66 -10.14
CA GLU A 239 3.02 20.77 -9.58
C GLU A 239 3.88 22.03 -9.36
N LEU A 240 5.09 21.89 -8.81
CA LEU A 240 6.03 22.99 -8.65
C LEU A 240 6.35 23.67 -9.98
N ARG A 241 6.54 22.90 -11.05
CA ARG A 241 6.74 23.43 -12.42
C ARG A 241 5.53 24.18 -12.97
N ARG A 242 4.31 23.77 -12.58
CA ARG A 242 3.08 24.51 -12.94
C ARG A 242 3.04 25.85 -12.21
N ARG A 243 3.28 25.85 -10.89
CA ARG A 243 3.34 27.07 -10.07
C ARG A 243 4.44 28.03 -10.54
N GLU A 244 5.60 27.52 -10.95
CA GLU A 244 6.69 28.27 -11.57
C GLU A 244 6.25 28.96 -12.87
N ALA A 245 5.57 28.24 -13.78
CA ALA A 245 5.06 28.82 -15.02
C ALA A 245 3.99 29.91 -14.79
N GLU A 246 3.07 29.69 -13.83
CA GLU A 246 2.06 30.66 -13.40
C GLU A 246 2.71 31.93 -12.81
N LEU A 247 3.77 31.78 -12.00
CA LEU A 247 4.55 32.90 -11.46
C LEU A 247 5.33 33.66 -12.55
N ILE A 248 5.93 32.97 -13.52
CA ILE A 248 6.61 33.60 -14.67
C ILE A 248 5.60 34.41 -15.51
N GLN A 249 4.39 33.89 -15.73
CA GLN A 249 3.34 34.62 -16.44
C GLN A 249 2.87 35.85 -15.64
N LYS A 250 2.73 35.74 -14.32
CA LYS A 250 2.39 36.87 -13.44
C LYS A 250 3.48 37.94 -13.42
N ASN A 251 4.76 37.55 -13.37
CA ASN A 251 5.87 38.51 -13.40
C ASN A 251 5.93 39.26 -14.74
N LYS A 252 5.76 38.55 -15.87
CA LYS A 252 5.66 39.18 -17.20
C LYS A 252 4.48 40.15 -17.36
N LYS A 253 3.41 40.01 -16.56
CA LYS A 253 2.33 40.99 -16.48
C LYS A 253 2.75 42.23 -15.69
N LEU A 254 3.34 42.03 -14.51
CA LEU A 254 3.87 43.10 -13.66
C LEU A 254 5.00 43.91 -14.32
N GLU A 255 5.85 43.27 -15.14
CA GLU A 255 6.89 43.93 -15.94
C GLU A 255 6.28 44.91 -16.97
N ARG A 256 5.21 44.49 -17.67
CA ARG A 256 4.48 45.35 -18.61
C ARG A 256 3.78 46.51 -17.90
N GLU A 257 3.11 46.23 -16.78
CA GLU A 257 2.46 47.27 -15.97
C GLU A 257 3.47 48.28 -15.41
N ASN A 258 4.64 47.83 -14.95
CA ASN A 258 5.73 48.72 -14.56
C ASN A 258 6.29 49.55 -15.73
N GLN A 259 6.39 48.99 -16.93
CA GLN A 259 6.83 49.73 -18.11
C GLN A 259 5.82 50.81 -18.51
N GLU A 260 4.53 50.47 -18.57
CA GLU A 260 3.46 51.43 -18.84
C GLU A 260 3.40 52.54 -17.78
N LEU A 261 3.58 52.21 -16.50
CA LEU A 261 3.66 53.20 -15.42
C LEU A 261 4.89 54.12 -15.55
N LYS A 262 6.06 53.60 -15.97
CA LYS A 262 7.25 54.42 -16.25
C LYS A 262 7.05 55.36 -17.44
N GLU A 263 6.35 54.92 -18.48
CA GLU A 263 6.03 55.73 -19.65
C GLU A 263 5.01 56.82 -19.31
N ARG A 264 3.96 56.48 -18.54
CA ARG A 264 3.01 57.46 -17.97
C ARG A 264 3.71 58.47 -17.06
N LEU A 265 4.66 58.04 -16.22
CA LEU A 265 5.43 58.93 -15.35
C LEU A 265 6.27 59.93 -16.17
N LYS A 266 6.96 59.47 -17.22
CA LYS A 266 7.70 60.35 -18.14
C LYS A 266 6.78 61.35 -18.84
N ALA A 267 5.62 60.90 -19.33
CA ALA A 267 4.65 61.78 -19.97
C ALA A 267 4.12 62.87 -19.01
N LEU A 268 3.85 62.52 -17.74
CA LEU A 268 3.45 63.49 -16.71
C LEU A 268 4.59 64.45 -16.35
N GLN A 269 5.84 63.99 -16.29
CA GLN A 269 7.03 64.83 -16.08
C GLN A 269 7.32 65.80 -17.24
N GLN A 270 6.74 65.57 -18.42
CA GLN A 270 6.88 66.42 -19.61
C GLN A 270 5.68 67.37 -19.81
N GLN A 271 4.62 67.26 -19.01
CA GLN A 271 3.49 68.20 -19.02
C GLN A 271 3.77 69.36 -18.05
N GLN A 272 3.38 70.58 -18.45
CA GLN A 272 3.21 71.67 -17.48
C GLN A 272 2.14 71.29 -16.45
N PRO A 273 2.20 71.82 -15.20
CA PRO A 273 1.21 71.50 -14.18
C PRO A 273 -0.21 71.83 -14.69
N PRO A 274 -1.15 70.86 -14.67
CA PRO A 274 -2.51 71.08 -15.16
C PRO A 274 -3.23 72.12 -14.31
N SER A 275 -4.14 72.86 -14.92
CA SER A 275 -4.95 73.85 -14.19
C SER A 275 -5.84 73.17 -13.14
N GLU A 276 -6.21 73.92 -12.11
CA GLU A 276 -7.08 73.46 -11.03
C GLU A 276 -8.42 72.90 -11.55
N THR A 277 -8.97 73.52 -12.61
CA THR A 277 -10.16 73.03 -13.33
C THR A 277 -9.97 71.65 -13.95
N GLU A 278 -8.80 71.35 -14.50
CA GLU A 278 -8.51 70.04 -15.08
C GLU A 278 -8.22 68.99 -14.00
N LEU A 279 -7.60 69.38 -12.88
CA LEU A 279 -7.44 68.52 -11.71
C LEU A 279 -8.81 68.12 -11.13
N MET A 280 -9.74 69.06 -10.98
CA MET A 280 -11.12 68.79 -10.58
C MET A 280 -11.81 67.80 -11.53
N LEU A 281 -11.75 68.03 -12.85
CA LEU A 281 -12.35 67.12 -13.84
C LEU A 281 -11.72 65.71 -13.81
N ARG A 282 -10.41 65.61 -13.59
CA ARG A 282 -9.68 64.34 -13.40
C ARG A 282 -10.07 63.64 -12.09
N LEU A 283 -10.41 64.39 -11.04
CA LEU A 283 -10.87 63.89 -9.74
C LEU A 283 -12.29 63.34 -9.82
N GLU A 284 -13.24 64.11 -10.36
CA GLU A 284 -14.64 63.67 -10.58
C GLU A 284 -14.71 62.38 -11.42
N LYS A 285 -13.86 62.28 -12.45
CA LYS A 285 -13.77 61.10 -13.31
C LYS A 285 -13.21 59.86 -12.57
N HIS A 286 -12.38 60.06 -11.54
CA HIS A 286 -11.96 58.97 -10.65
C HIS A 286 -13.04 58.60 -9.63
N ILE A 287 -13.69 59.58 -9.00
CA ILE A 287 -14.79 59.36 -8.05
C ILE A 287 -15.92 58.57 -8.73
N ARG A 288 -16.26 58.89 -9.99
CA ARG A 288 -17.25 58.15 -10.77
C ARG A 288 -16.81 56.70 -11.01
N LYS A 289 -15.61 56.47 -11.55
CA LYS A 289 -15.07 55.11 -11.74
C LYS A 289 -15.00 54.27 -10.47
N LEU A 290 -14.68 54.88 -9.33
CA LEU A 290 -14.66 54.22 -8.03
C LEU A 290 -16.07 53.81 -7.60
N ARG A 291 -17.07 54.69 -7.78
CA ARG A 291 -18.49 54.36 -7.56
C ARG A 291 -18.96 53.23 -8.48
N ASP A 292 -18.75 53.36 -9.79
CA ASP A 292 -19.12 52.34 -10.79
C ASP A 292 -18.53 50.95 -10.43
N SER A 293 -17.29 50.93 -9.92
CA SER A 293 -16.62 49.71 -9.46
C SER A 293 -17.20 49.18 -8.14
N MET A 294 -17.56 50.07 -7.22
CA MET A 294 -18.14 49.72 -5.92
C MET A 294 -19.54 49.14 -6.08
N ASP A 295 -20.37 49.74 -6.95
CA ASP A 295 -21.72 49.26 -7.28
C ASP A 295 -21.68 47.86 -7.91
N TYR A 296 -20.69 47.59 -8.77
CA TYR A 296 -20.42 46.23 -9.30
C TYR A 296 -20.07 45.22 -8.18
N TYR A 297 -19.25 45.61 -7.21
CA TYR A 297 -18.92 44.72 -6.09
C TYR A 297 -20.12 44.51 -5.14
N VAL A 298 -20.97 45.51 -4.93
CA VAL A 298 -22.21 45.40 -4.14
C VAL A 298 -23.19 44.42 -4.81
N GLN A 299 -23.44 44.56 -6.12
CA GLN A 299 -24.27 43.61 -6.87
C GLN A 299 -23.69 42.18 -6.80
N LYS A 300 -22.37 42.05 -6.93
CA LYS A 300 -21.69 40.75 -6.87
C LYS A 300 -21.81 40.09 -5.49
N LEU A 301 -21.73 40.87 -4.40
CA LEU A 301 -21.94 40.37 -3.04
C LEU A 301 -23.40 39.89 -2.85
N GLY A 302 -24.39 40.68 -3.27
CA GLY A 302 -25.80 40.28 -3.21
C GLY A 302 -26.07 38.96 -3.94
N SER A 303 -25.53 38.76 -5.14
CA SER A 303 -25.66 37.49 -5.88
C SER A 303 -25.00 36.29 -5.20
N ILE A 304 -23.98 36.52 -4.36
CA ILE A 304 -23.33 35.47 -3.55
C ILE A 304 -24.17 35.15 -2.31
N GLU A 305 -24.78 36.16 -1.68
CA GLU A 305 -25.70 35.98 -0.55
C GLU A 305 -26.97 35.22 -0.98
N GLU A 306 -27.56 35.55 -2.13
CA GLU A 306 -28.70 34.81 -2.71
C GLU A 306 -28.35 33.35 -3.02
N GLN A 307 -27.19 33.10 -3.65
CA GLN A 307 -26.73 31.73 -3.94
C GLN A 307 -26.51 30.93 -2.65
N HIS A 308 -25.85 31.51 -1.64
CA HIS A 308 -25.61 30.82 -0.37
C HIS A 308 -26.89 30.57 0.42
N ALA A 309 -27.88 31.47 0.36
CA ALA A 309 -29.20 31.23 0.94
C ALA A 309 -29.91 30.04 0.25
N HIS A 310 -29.81 29.92 -1.07
CA HIS A 310 -30.32 28.78 -1.83
C HIS A 310 -29.60 27.47 -1.49
N ASP A 311 -28.26 27.49 -1.44
CA ASP A 311 -27.43 26.33 -1.07
C ASP A 311 -27.77 25.82 0.35
N VAL A 312 -27.91 26.73 1.32
CA VAL A 312 -28.32 26.40 2.70
C VAL A 312 -29.73 25.78 2.73
N GLN A 313 -30.69 26.33 1.97
CA GLN A 313 -32.03 25.75 1.90
C GLN A 313 -32.03 24.35 1.27
N ASN A 314 -31.20 24.11 0.26
CA ASN A 314 -31.02 22.78 -0.33
C ASN A 314 -30.41 21.78 0.67
N ILE A 315 -29.38 22.18 1.41
CA ILE A 315 -28.77 21.37 2.48
C ILE A 315 -29.80 21.04 3.58
N LEU A 316 -30.62 22.00 4.00
CA LEU A 316 -31.70 21.77 4.97
C LEU A 316 -32.72 20.76 4.44
N ASN A 317 -33.10 20.85 3.16
CA ASN A 317 -34.00 19.89 2.52
C ASN A 317 -33.40 18.47 2.46
N GLU A 318 -32.09 18.31 2.21
CA GLU A 318 -31.43 17.01 2.23
C GLU A 318 -31.29 16.44 3.65
N ILE A 319 -30.94 17.27 4.65
CA ILE A 319 -30.93 16.88 6.06
C ILE A 319 -32.32 16.39 6.50
N SER A 320 -33.40 17.05 6.05
CA SER A 320 -34.77 16.60 6.31
C SER A 320 -35.07 15.23 5.68
N LYS A 321 -34.66 14.97 4.43
CA LYS A 321 -34.82 13.65 3.79
C LYS A 321 -34.02 12.56 4.52
N LEU A 322 -32.78 12.85 4.88
CA LEU A 322 -31.91 11.92 5.63
C LEU A 322 -32.51 11.61 7.01
N LYS A 323 -33.08 12.61 7.69
CA LYS A 323 -33.77 12.41 8.98
C LYS A 323 -34.96 11.47 8.85
N SER A 324 -35.75 11.54 7.78
CA SER A 324 -36.83 10.58 7.51
C SER A 324 -36.30 9.16 7.30
N HIS A 325 -35.26 8.98 6.47
CA HIS A 325 -34.65 7.66 6.25
C HIS A 325 -34.05 7.05 7.54
N VAL A 326 -33.49 7.88 8.43
CA VAL A 326 -32.99 7.42 9.74
C VAL A 326 -34.14 6.91 10.62
N ILE A 327 -35.31 7.55 10.59
CA ILE A 327 -36.50 7.09 11.33
C ILE A 327 -37.00 5.76 10.75
N GLU A 328 -37.14 5.65 9.42
CA GLU A 328 -37.56 4.41 8.74
C GLU A 328 -36.61 3.23 9.06
N VAL A 329 -35.29 3.47 9.07
CA VAL A 329 -34.29 2.46 9.45
C VAL A 329 -34.36 2.12 10.94
N GLN A 330 -34.65 3.09 11.83
CA GLN A 330 -34.84 2.83 13.26
C GLN A 330 -36.10 2.00 13.54
N GLU A 331 -37.21 2.28 12.87
CA GLU A 331 -38.45 1.51 12.99
C GLU A 331 -38.29 0.08 12.45
N SER A 332 -37.64 -0.07 11.28
CA SER A 332 -37.32 -1.39 10.70
C SER A 332 -36.37 -2.20 11.61
N ALA A 333 -35.36 -1.57 12.19
CA ALA A 333 -34.46 -2.21 13.15
C ALA A 333 -35.20 -2.64 14.42
N ALA A 334 -36.09 -1.79 14.96
CA ALA A 334 -36.90 -2.13 16.14
C ALA A 334 -37.80 -3.34 15.90
N GLN A 335 -38.50 -3.40 14.76
CA GLN A 335 -39.30 -4.55 14.34
C GLN A 335 -38.45 -5.82 14.20
N GLY A 336 -37.24 -5.70 13.64
CA GLY A 336 -36.27 -6.80 13.54
C GLY A 336 -35.81 -7.32 14.91
N PHE A 337 -35.53 -6.41 15.87
CA PHE A 337 -35.13 -6.78 17.22
C PHE A 337 -36.27 -7.44 18.01
N ASP A 338 -37.51 -6.95 17.92
CA ASP A 338 -38.65 -7.59 18.58
C ASP A 338 -38.96 -8.98 17.97
N ALA A 339 -38.87 -9.14 16.64
CA ALA A 339 -38.99 -10.45 16.00
C ALA A 339 -37.89 -11.44 16.44
N GLN A 340 -36.63 -10.98 16.58
CA GLN A 340 -35.54 -11.80 17.14
C GLN A 340 -35.75 -12.12 18.63
N LYS A 341 -36.30 -11.19 19.40
CA LYS A 341 -36.63 -11.35 20.82
C LYS A 341 -37.73 -12.38 21.04
N ASP A 342 -38.79 -12.35 20.24
CA ASP A 342 -39.88 -13.34 20.30
C ASP A 342 -39.42 -14.73 19.84
N ALA A 343 -38.55 -14.80 18.83
CA ALA A 343 -37.87 -16.04 18.45
C ALA A 343 -36.98 -16.58 19.60
N LEU A 344 -36.21 -15.72 20.27
CA LEU A 344 -35.40 -16.10 21.44
C LEU A 344 -36.24 -16.50 22.66
N LEU A 345 -37.39 -15.87 22.89
CA LEU A 345 -38.34 -16.26 23.94
C LEU A 345 -38.94 -17.64 23.66
N THR A 346 -39.27 -17.91 22.39
CA THR A 346 -39.76 -19.23 21.93
C THR A 346 -38.68 -20.28 22.11
N LEU A 347 -37.47 -20.05 21.61
CA LEU A 347 -36.33 -20.96 21.75
C LEU A 347 -35.91 -21.17 23.21
N SER A 348 -36.01 -20.13 24.05
CA SER A 348 -35.74 -20.22 25.50
C SER A 348 -36.81 -21.04 26.23
N LYS A 349 -38.07 -21.00 25.78
CA LYS A 349 -39.13 -21.87 26.27
C LYS A 349 -38.90 -23.32 25.85
N GLU A 350 -38.57 -23.58 24.59
CA GLU A 350 -38.21 -24.92 24.11
C GLU A 350 -36.99 -25.48 24.86
N LEU A 351 -35.93 -24.68 25.05
CA LEU A 351 -34.77 -25.05 25.86
C LEU A 351 -35.13 -25.26 27.34
N SER A 352 -36.10 -24.53 27.88
CA SER A 352 -36.64 -24.77 29.22
C SER A 352 -37.37 -26.11 29.29
N ASP A 353 -38.28 -26.40 28.36
CA ASP A 353 -39.05 -27.65 28.33
C ASP A 353 -38.15 -28.87 28.07
N LEU A 354 -37.12 -28.70 27.22
CA LEU A 354 -36.05 -29.68 27.03
C LEU A 354 -35.22 -29.86 28.31
N ARG A 355 -34.82 -28.77 28.99
CA ARG A 355 -34.10 -28.82 30.27
C ARG A 355 -34.94 -29.46 31.38
N HIS A 356 -36.25 -29.23 31.43
CA HIS A 356 -37.14 -29.94 32.35
C HIS A 356 -37.22 -31.43 32.01
N SER A 357 -37.17 -31.79 30.73
CA SER A 357 -37.15 -33.19 30.28
C SER A 357 -35.83 -33.88 30.62
N VAL A 358 -34.69 -33.22 30.40
CA VAL A 358 -33.35 -33.66 30.83
C VAL A 358 -33.27 -33.75 32.35
N ASN A 359 -33.79 -32.77 33.10
CA ASN A 359 -33.83 -32.81 34.56
C ASN A 359 -34.72 -33.95 35.09
N ARG A 360 -35.84 -34.31 34.43
CA ARG A 360 -36.64 -35.49 34.81
C ARG A 360 -35.88 -36.81 34.59
N LEU A 361 -35.08 -36.89 33.53
CA LEU A 361 -34.19 -38.02 33.27
C LEU A 361 -33.03 -38.06 34.28
N ALA A 362 -32.39 -36.92 34.55
CA ALA A 362 -31.35 -36.78 35.57
C ALA A 362 -31.87 -37.16 36.96
N HIS A 363 -33.04 -36.67 37.38
CA HIS A 363 -33.70 -37.08 38.64
C HIS A 363 -34.14 -38.54 38.67
N SER A 364 -34.13 -39.25 37.52
CA SER A 364 -34.35 -40.69 37.46
C SER A 364 -33.02 -41.47 37.54
N ILE A 365 -31.90 -40.84 37.24
CA ILE A 365 -30.52 -41.36 37.38
C ILE A 365 -29.99 -41.08 38.80
N GLU A 366 -30.16 -39.86 39.34
CA GLU A 366 -29.89 -39.48 40.74
C GLU A 366 -30.73 -40.28 41.77
N ARG A 367 -31.83 -40.91 41.33
CA ARG A 367 -32.60 -41.87 42.13
C ARG A 367 -31.92 -43.24 42.27
N VAL A 368 -30.94 -43.53 41.41
CA VAL A 368 -30.09 -44.73 41.46
C VAL A 368 -28.76 -44.40 42.12
N GLU A 369 -28.18 -43.23 41.81
CA GLU A 369 -26.88 -42.80 42.32
C GLU A 369 -26.99 -41.65 43.34
N HIS A 370 -26.93 -42.04 44.61
CA HIS A 370 -26.63 -41.22 45.80
C HIS A 370 -27.47 -39.97 46.10
N LYS A 371 -28.14 -40.03 47.27
CA LYS A 371 -28.33 -38.84 48.13
C LYS A 371 -26.97 -38.19 48.39
N GLU A 372 -26.79 -36.91 48.03
CA GLU A 372 -26.53 -35.80 48.96
C GLU A 372 -26.30 -34.45 48.25
N HIS A 373 -26.38 -33.35 49.01
CA HIS A 373 -25.99 -31.98 48.63
C HIS A 373 -26.72 -31.30 47.44
N ARG A 374 -27.82 -30.62 47.77
CA ARG A 374 -28.19 -29.33 47.14
C ARG A 374 -27.32 -28.20 47.76
N GLU A 375 -27.35 -26.91 47.42
CA GLU A 375 -28.09 -26.02 46.47
C GLU A 375 -27.12 -24.81 46.24
N THR A 376 -27.19 -23.87 45.29
CA THR A 376 -28.24 -23.23 44.46
C THR A 376 -27.66 -22.80 43.09
N THR A 377 -28.28 -21.86 42.35
CA THR A 377 -27.60 -21.05 41.31
C THR A 377 -28.01 -19.57 41.40
N GLY A 378 -27.03 -18.67 41.54
CA GLY A 378 -27.27 -17.22 41.77
C GLY A 378 -26.07 -16.35 41.39
N GLY A 379 -25.62 -16.43 40.15
CA GLY A 379 -24.42 -15.72 39.68
C GLY A 379 -24.60 -14.21 39.55
N ASN A 380 -23.76 -13.45 40.26
CA ASN A 380 -23.73 -11.98 40.23
C ASN A 380 -23.68 -11.42 38.80
N ARG A 381 -24.37 -10.30 38.58
CA ARG A 381 -24.43 -9.60 37.30
C ARG A 381 -23.20 -8.71 37.12
N ILE A 382 -22.48 -8.85 36.01
CA ILE A 382 -21.24 -8.13 35.74
C ILE A 382 -21.30 -7.33 34.43
N GLY A 383 -20.89 -6.06 34.47
CA GLY A 383 -20.57 -5.28 33.27
C GLY A 383 -19.06 -5.14 33.10
N VAL A 384 -18.55 -5.27 31.88
CA VAL A 384 -17.11 -5.21 31.58
C VAL A 384 -16.82 -4.03 30.68
N PHE A 385 -15.84 -3.21 31.05
CA PHE A 385 -15.47 -1.96 30.39
C PHE A 385 -13.98 -1.99 30.06
N VAL A 386 -13.64 -2.17 28.79
CA VAL A 386 -12.26 -2.36 28.33
C VAL A 386 -11.73 -1.09 27.66
N ASP A 387 -10.76 -0.44 28.28
CA ASP A 387 -9.92 0.55 27.62
C ASP A 387 -8.93 -0.18 26.70
N VAL A 388 -9.25 -0.18 25.41
CA VAL A 388 -8.47 -0.92 24.41
C VAL A 388 -7.15 -0.22 24.10
N GLN A 389 -6.99 1.08 24.39
CA GLN A 389 -5.70 1.74 24.26
C GLN A 389 -4.77 1.37 25.40
N ASN A 390 -5.20 1.58 26.65
CA ASN A 390 -4.38 1.34 27.84
C ASN A 390 -3.91 -0.13 27.89
N LEU A 391 -4.84 -1.08 27.68
CA LEU A 391 -4.51 -2.51 27.64
C LEU A 391 -3.57 -2.88 26.48
N TYR A 392 -3.74 -2.28 25.29
CA TYR A 392 -2.87 -2.56 24.14
C TYR A 392 -1.45 -2.04 24.33
N TYR A 393 -1.28 -0.82 24.86
CA TYR A 393 0.05 -0.28 25.15
C TYR A 393 0.75 -1.10 26.25
N ALA A 394 0.04 -1.45 27.33
CA ALA A 394 0.59 -2.28 28.41
C ALA A 394 1.10 -3.65 27.92
N ALA A 395 0.30 -4.37 27.13
CA ALA A 395 0.72 -5.67 26.56
C ALA A 395 1.84 -5.54 25.52
N LYS A 396 1.88 -4.42 24.78
CA LYS A 396 2.94 -4.14 23.80
C LYS A 396 4.28 -3.88 24.47
N ASP A 397 4.30 -3.14 25.58
CA ASP A 397 5.52 -2.92 26.37
C ASP A 397 6.02 -4.23 27.03
N MET A 398 5.13 -5.20 27.22
CA MET A 398 5.44 -6.59 27.60
C MET A 398 5.73 -7.53 26.40
N GLY A 399 5.80 -7.00 25.17
CA GLY A 399 6.28 -7.74 23.99
C GLY A 399 5.23 -8.49 23.16
N GLY A 400 3.94 -8.15 23.25
CA GLY A 400 2.91 -8.78 22.42
C GLY A 400 1.58 -8.01 22.34
N LYS A 401 0.47 -8.74 22.17
CA LYS A 401 -0.90 -8.21 22.09
C LYS A 401 -1.81 -8.84 23.13
N PRO A 402 -2.84 -8.15 23.65
CA PRO A 402 -3.77 -8.76 24.61
C PRO A 402 -4.59 -9.89 23.98
N ASP A 403 -4.76 -11.00 24.69
CA ASP A 403 -5.77 -12.02 24.38
C ASP A 403 -7.13 -11.59 24.96
N TYR A 404 -7.91 -10.86 24.16
CA TYR A 404 -9.24 -10.38 24.55
C TYR A 404 -10.24 -11.51 24.84
N ARG A 405 -10.07 -12.70 24.24
CA ARG A 405 -10.95 -13.84 24.50
C ARG A 405 -10.64 -14.44 25.87
N LYS A 406 -9.36 -14.77 26.13
CA LYS A 406 -8.93 -15.30 27.43
C LYS A 406 -9.22 -14.30 28.57
N LEU A 407 -9.00 -13.02 28.32
CA LEU A 407 -9.33 -11.95 29.27
C LEU A 407 -10.83 -11.88 29.56
N LYS A 408 -11.69 -11.89 28.54
CA LYS A 408 -13.16 -11.93 28.67
C LYS A 408 -13.59 -13.13 29.51
N ASP A 409 -13.10 -14.33 29.18
CA ASP A 409 -13.51 -15.57 29.83
C ASP A 409 -13.05 -15.60 31.31
N PHE A 410 -11.85 -15.08 31.60
CA PHE A 410 -11.34 -14.88 32.97
C PHE A 410 -12.13 -13.83 33.77
N ILE A 411 -12.49 -12.69 33.18
CA ILE A 411 -13.33 -11.68 33.83
C ILE A 411 -14.73 -12.27 34.11
N LEU A 412 -15.30 -13.04 33.20
CA LEU A 412 -16.63 -13.62 33.40
C LEU A 412 -16.61 -14.74 34.46
N SER A 413 -15.78 -15.78 34.32
CA SER A 413 -15.65 -16.86 35.34
C SER A 413 -16.99 -17.39 35.87
N GLY A 414 -17.95 -17.66 34.97
CA GLY A 414 -19.30 -18.15 35.32
C GLY A 414 -20.30 -17.10 35.84
N ARG A 415 -19.91 -15.82 35.93
CA ARG A 415 -20.80 -14.69 36.26
C ARG A 415 -21.66 -14.28 35.07
N ARG A 416 -22.80 -13.64 35.32
CA ARG A 416 -23.77 -13.27 34.29
C ARG A 416 -23.38 -11.93 33.65
N PRO A 417 -22.95 -11.87 32.37
CA PRO A 417 -22.72 -10.59 31.70
C PRO A 417 -24.03 -9.79 31.56
N VAL A 418 -23.94 -8.48 31.80
CA VAL A 418 -24.97 -7.48 31.52
C VAL A 418 -24.63 -6.70 30.26
N GLY A 419 -23.34 -6.42 30.07
CA GLY A 419 -22.78 -5.77 28.89
C GLY A 419 -21.26 -5.95 28.87
N LEU A 420 -20.71 -6.12 27.68
CA LEU A 420 -19.27 -6.14 27.42
C LEU A 420 -19.00 -4.94 26.51
N TYR A 421 -18.17 -3.99 26.94
CA TYR A 421 -17.92 -2.74 26.21
C TYR A 421 -16.42 -2.61 25.91
N ALA A 422 -16.07 -2.37 24.65
CA ALA A 422 -14.69 -2.19 24.21
C ALA A 422 -14.51 -0.80 23.59
N TYR A 423 -13.67 0.02 24.21
CA TYR A 423 -13.50 1.44 23.90
C TYR A 423 -12.26 1.64 23.04
N VAL A 424 -12.46 1.78 21.73
CA VAL A 424 -11.40 1.76 20.71
C VAL A 424 -11.16 3.16 20.15
N VAL A 425 -9.89 3.52 19.97
CA VAL A 425 -9.49 4.78 19.34
C VAL A 425 -8.91 4.49 17.95
N ILE A 426 -9.60 4.98 16.92
CA ILE A 426 -9.27 4.80 15.52
C ILE A 426 -8.19 5.82 15.13
N ASN A 427 -7.11 5.31 14.58
CA ASN A 427 -5.98 6.08 14.06
C ASN A 427 -5.89 5.87 12.54
N PRO A 428 -6.18 6.89 11.70
CA PRO A 428 -6.14 6.75 10.24
C PRO A 428 -4.79 6.30 9.64
N SER A 429 -3.70 6.30 10.41
CA SER A 429 -2.39 5.80 9.99
C SER A 429 -2.13 4.32 10.33
N THR A 430 -3.08 3.63 10.98
CA THR A 430 -2.92 2.22 11.40
C THR A 430 -3.71 1.29 10.47
N PRO A 431 -3.06 0.37 9.72
CA PRO A 431 -3.76 -0.59 8.87
C PRO A 431 -4.50 -1.66 9.70
N ASP A 432 -5.42 -2.38 9.03
CA ASP A 432 -6.18 -3.53 9.57
C ASP A 432 -7.08 -3.25 10.81
N GLN A 433 -7.29 -2.00 11.23
CA GLN A 433 -8.15 -1.68 12.38
C GLN A 433 -9.59 -2.21 12.23
N GLU A 434 -10.18 -2.17 11.04
CA GLU A 434 -11.54 -2.70 10.76
C GLU A 434 -11.67 -4.19 11.14
N ARG A 435 -10.66 -5.00 10.83
CA ARG A 435 -10.63 -6.43 11.19
C ARG A 435 -10.57 -6.64 12.70
N PHE A 436 -9.90 -5.75 13.41
CA PHE A 436 -9.81 -5.79 14.87
C PHE A 436 -11.10 -5.34 15.56
N LEU A 437 -11.80 -4.33 15.01
CA LEU A 437 -13.15 -3.95 15.46
C LEU A 437 -14.11 -5.16 15.30
N HIS A 438 -14.18 -5.76 14.11
CA HIS A 438 -15.00 -6.94 13.86
C HIS A 438 -14.59 -8.15 14.69
N PHE A 439 -13.31 -8.32 15.04
CA PHE A 439 -12.90 -9.38 15.98
C PHE A 439 -13.52 -9.17 17.37
N LEU A 440 -13.48 -7.94 17.91
CA LEU A 440 -14.08 -7.63 19.21
C LEU A 440 -15.61 -7.79 19.20
N GLU A 441 -16.27 -7.39 18.10
CA GLU A 441 -17.72 -7.61 17.90
C GLU A 441 -18.07 -9.10 17.90
N ASN A 442 -17.32 -9.93 17.15
CA ASN A 442 -17.50 -11.38 17.12
C ASN A 442 -17.20 -12.07 18.47
N GLU A 443 -16.35 -11.47 19.31
CA GLU A 443 -16.12 -11.94 20.69
C GLU A 443 -17.25 -11.55 21.67
N GLY A 444 -18.22 -10.75 21.22
CA GLY A 444 -19.40 -10.32 21.99
C GLY A 444 -19.26 -8.95 22.64
N PHE A 445 -18.24 -8.16 22.28
CA PHE A 445 -18.11 -6.77 22.79
C PHE A 445 -18.96 -5.80 21.97
N THR A 446 -19.68 -4.93 22.67
CA THR A 446 -20.21 -3.68 22.12
C THR A 446 -19.04 -2.71 21.93
N VAL A 447 -18.57 -2.59 20.69
CA VAL A 447 -17.43 -1.74 20.36
C VAL A 447 -17.87 -0.29 20.22
N LYS A 448 -17.24 0.61 21.01
CA LYS A 448 -17.43 2.06 20.90
C LYS A 448 -16.15 2.68 20.35
N SER A 449 -16.25 3.30 19.16
CA SER A 449 -15.10 3.85 18.44
C SER A 449 -15.05 5.38 18.39
N ARG A 450 -13.87 6.00 18.52
CA ARG A 450 -13.62 7.43 18.32
C ARG A 450 -12.38 7.66 17.45
N PHE A 451 -12.40 8.68 16.59
CA PHE A 451 -11.23 9.09 15.81
C PHE A 451 -10.31 10.01 16.62
N VAL A 452 -8.99 9.82 16.51
CA VAL A 452 -8.00 10.76 17.08
C VAL A 452 -8.14 12.13 16.41
N LYS A 453 -8.46 13.17 17.19
CA LYS A 453 -8.37 14.57 16.73
C LYS A 453 -7.02 15.16 17.13
N LYS A 454 -6.17 15.41 16.12
CA LYS A 454 -4.96 16.22 16.28
C LYS A 454 -5.33 17.70 16.16
N PHE A 455 -5.06 18.48 17.20
CA PHE A 455 -5.22 19.92 17.19
C PHE A 455 -3.90 20.62 16.83
N PHE A 456 -3.98 21.88 16.37
CA PHE A 456 -2.83 22.66 15.88
C PHE A 456 -1.81 23.04 16.97
N ASP A 457 -2.18 22.88 18.25
CA ASP A 457 -1.36 23.07 19.43
C ASP A 457 -0.51 21.84 19.81
N GLY A 458 -0.68 20.73 19.08
CA GLY A 458 -0.02 19.45 19.36
C GLY A 458 -0.77 18.56 20.36
N ASN A 459 -1.87 19.04 20.97
CA ASN A 459 -2.65 18.23 21.90
C ASN A 459 -3.45 17.15 21.15
N MET A 460 -3.26 15.89 21.55
CA MET A 460 -4.00 14.74 21.03
C MET A 460 -5.23 14.47 21.90
N LYS A 461 -6.35 15.15 21.62
CA LYS A 461 -7.63 14.86 22.29
C LYS A 461 -8.35 13.72 21.58
N GLY A 462 -8.35 12.55 22.23
CA GLY A 462 -8.96 11.33 21.68
C GLY A 462 -9.08 10.15 22.64
N ASN A 463 -8.78 10.33 23.93
CA ASN A 463 -9.00 9.33 24.98
C ASN A 463 -10.50 9.05 25.20
N TRP A 464 -10.80 7.91 25.82
CA TRP A 464 -12.17 7.44 26.03
C TRP A 464 -12.70 7.66 27.44
N ASP A 465 -11.86 8.14 28.34
CA ASP A 465 -11.95 7.92 29.79
C ASP A 465 -13.20 8.56 30.40
N LEU A 466 -13.52 9.81 30.01
CA LEU A 466 -14.79 10.45 30.37
C LEU A 466 -16.02 9.72 29.82
N GLY A 467 -15.91 9.11 28.63
CA GLY A 467 -16.98 8.29 28.06
C GLY A 467 -17.15 6.97 28.81
N ILE A 468 -16.05 6.26 29.09
CA ILE A 468 -16.01 5.06 29.92
C ILE A 468 -16.63 5.34 31.30
N ALA A 469 -16.24 6.44 31.96
CA ALA A 469 -16.77 6.82 33.27
C ALA A 469 -18.28 7.13 33.25
N VAL A 470 -18.77 7.84 32.23
CA VAL A 470 -20.21 8.11 32.05
C VAL A 470 -20.98 6.81 31.78
N ASP A 471 -20.48 5.96 30.88
CA ASP A 471 -21.09 4.67 30.56
C ASP A 471 -21.12 3.72 31.76
N MET A 472 -20.05 3.69 32.57
CA MET A 472 -19.98 2.90 33.81
C MET A 472 -21.07 3.34 34.81
N ILE A 473 -21.32 4.64 34.95
CA ILE A 473 -22.38 5.17 35.82
C ILE A 473 -23.77 4.89 35.23
N GLU A 474 -23.98 5.11 33.93
CA GLU A 474 -25.29 4.91 33.28
C GLU A 474 -25.75 3.44 33.33
N GLN A 475 -24.83 2.49 33.14
CA GLN A 475 -25.17 1.07 33.21
C GLN A 475 -25.15 0.50 34.64
N ALA A 476 -24.69 1.26 35.65
CA ALA A 476 -24.45 0.77 37.01
C ALA A 476 -25.66 0.07 37.64
N GLU A 477 -26.87 0.61 37.48
CA GLU A 477 -28.11 0.05 38.05
C GLU A 477 -28.38 -1.39 37.59
N LYS A 478 -27.98 -1.73 36.37
CA LYS A 478 -28.28 -3.00 35.70
C LYS A 478 -27.38 -4.15 36.16
N MET A 479 -26.26 -3.85 36.82
CA MET A 479 -25.23 -4.80 37.27
C MET A 479 -24.97 -4.73 38.79
N ASP A 480 -24.28 -5.74 39.31
CA ASP A 480 -23.84 -5.83 40.71
C ASP A 480 -22.32 -5.60 40.83
N ILE A 481 -21.58 -6.00 39.81
CA ILE A 481 -20.12 -5.87 39.68
C ILE A 481 -19.78 -5.07 38.43
N VAL A 482 -18.85 -4.13 38.55
CA VAL A 482 -18.23 -3.40 37.44
C VAL A 482 -16.80 -3.89 37.27
N ALA A 483 -16.44 -4.46 36.12
CA ALA A 483 -15.07 -4.81 35.78
C ALA A 483 -14.49 -3.75 34.83
N LEU A 484 -13.57 -2.92 35.34
CA LEU A 484 -12.79 -1.98 34.54
C LEU A 484 -11.47 -2.64 34.13
N VAL A 485 -11.17 -2.63 32.83
CA VAL A 485 -9.86 -3.03 32.30
C VAL A 485 -9.12 -1.78 31.84
N SER A 486 -8.37 -1.17 32.76
CA SER A 486 -7.42 -0.08 32.53
C SER A 486 -6.52 0.06 33.77
N GLY A 487 -5.31 0.61 33.60
CA GLY A 487 -4.43 1.01 34.70
C GLY A 487 -4.60 2.46 35.18
N ASP A 488 -5.37 3.28 34.46
CA ASP A 488 -5.32 4.74 34.58
C ASP A 488 -5.89 5.29 35.90
N GLY A 489 -5.17 6.24 36.51
CA GLY A 489 -5.55 6.89 37.78
C GLY A 489 -6.80 7.75 37.65
N ASP A 490 -7.06 8.33 36.47
CA ASP A 490 -8.21 9.21 36.23
C ASP A 490 -9.57 8.50 36.39
N PHE A 491 -9.60 7.16 36.48
CA PHE A 491 -10.79 6.39 36.81
C PHE A 491 -11.10 6.31 38.32
N ALA A 492 -10.14 6.57 39.22
CA ALA A 492 -10.36 6.42 40.66
C ALA A 492 -11.57 7.22 41.21
N PRO A 493 -11.91 8.43 40.72
CA PRO A 493 -13.13 9.14 41.12
C PRO A 493 -14.43 8.42 40.73
N VAL A 494 -14.51 7.77 39.56
CA VAL A 494 -15.71 7.00 39.16
C VAL A 494 -15.79 5.66 39.89
N VAL A 495 -14.66 5.01 40.18
CA VAL A 495 -14.62 3.82 41.06
C VAL A 495 -15.26 4.14 42.42
N ARG A 496 -14.83 5.23 43.07
CA ARG A 496 -15.38 5.69 44.35
C ARG A 496 -16.87 6.11 44.25
N MET A 497 -17.35 6.56 43.09
CA MET A 497 -18.76 6.84 42.87
C MET A 497 -19.60 5.56 42.78
N LEU A 498 -19.15 4.57 42.02
CA LEU A 498 -19.83 3.29 41.86
C LEU A 498 -19.97 2.53 43.19
N GLN A 499 -18.96 2.60 44.05
CA GLN A 499 -19.01 2.07 45.42
C GLN A 499 -20.10 2.77 46.26
N ARG A 500 -20.26 4.09 46.14
CA ARG A 500 -21.38 4.83 46.77
C ARG A 500 -22.75 4.46 46.19
N MET A 501 -22.80 3.99 44.95
CA MET A 501 -23.98 3.40 44.31
C MET A 501 -24.18 1.91 44.66
N GLY A 502 -23.43 1.37 45.62
CA GLY A 502 -23.53 -0.01 46.09
C GLY A 502 -23.01 -1.06 45.11
N LYS A 503 -22.10 -0.68 44.19
CA LYS A 503 -21.52 -1.57 43.18
C LYS A 503 -20.11 -1.96 43.57
N LYS A 504 -19.77 -3.25 43.46
CA LYS A 504 -18.39 -3.72 43.64
C LYS A 504 -17.59 -3.44 42.38
N VAL A 505 -16.42 -2.82 42.49
CA VAL A 505 -15.56 -2.51 41.36
C VAL A 505 -14.31 -3.39 41.36
N GLU A 506 -14.10 -4.09 40.25
CA GLU A 506 -12.93 -4.92 39.99
C GLU A 506 -12.07 -4.26 38.90
N VAL A 507 -10.79 -4.03 39.19
CA VAL A 507 -9.83 -3.47 38.23
C VAL A 507 -8.92 -4.57 37.70
N TYR A 508 -8.76 -4.63 36.38
CA TYR A 508 -7.91 -5.57 35.67
C TYR A 508 -6.84 -4.80 34.88
N SER A 509 -5.56 -4.99 35.20
CA SER A 509 -4.46 -4.33 34.51
C SER A 509 -3.15 -5.12 34.68
N PHE A 510 -2.12 -4.80 33.89
CA PHE A 510 -0.79 -5.36 34.04
C PHE A 510 -0.01 -4.60 35.15
N GLU A 511 0.87 -5.29 35.88
CA GLU A 511 1.59 -4.73 37.04
C GLU A 511 2.37 -3.45 36.71
N ASN A 512 2.92 -3.36 35.50
CA ASN A 512 3.76 -2.26 35.03
C ASN A 512 2.99 -0.97 34.65
N THR A 513 1.64 -1.01 34.62
CA THR A 513 0.83 0.10 34.08
C THR A 513 -0.33 0.56 34.98
N ILE A 514 -0.56 -0.09 36.12
CA ILE A 514 -1.60 0.34 37.06
C ILE A 514 -1.09 1.41 38.04
N SER A 515 -1.85 2.49 38.16
CA SER A 515 -1.61 3.54 39.15
C SER A 515 -1.90 3.06 40.58
N SER A 516 -1.18 3.60 41.58
CA SER A 516 -1.48 3.34 42.99
C SER A 516 -2.87 3.83 43.37
N GLU A 517 -3.31 4.99 42.86
CA GLU A 517 -4.62 5.55 43.20
C GLU A 517 -5.79 4.67 42.70
N LEU A 518 -5.72 4.13 41.48
CA LEU A 518 -6.73 3.20 40.98
C LEU A 518 -6.71 1.87 41.77
N ARG A 519 -5.50 1.37 42.08
CA ARG A 519 -5.29 0.15 42.88
C ARG A 519 -5.84 0.27 44.30
N GLU A 520 -5.71 1.44 44.93
CA GLU A 520 -6.26 1.75 46.25
C GLU A 520 -7.77 2.06 46.23
N ALA A 521 -8.30 2.53 45.11
CA ALA A 521 -9.73 2.82 44.98
C ALA A 521 -10.59 1.56 44.76
N ALA A 522 -10.08 0.51 44.12
CA ALA A 522 -10.86 -0.66 43.72
C ALA A 522 -11.14 -1.65 44.87
N ASP A 523 -12.33 -2.28 44.88
CA ASP A 523 -12.67 -3.36 45.83
C ASP A 523 -11.85 -4.64 45.59
N MET A 524 -11.30 -4.81 44.38
CA MET A 524 -10.36 -5.85 44.04
C MET A 524 -9.53 -5.45 42.81
N CYS A 525 -8.20 -5.44 42.95
CA CYS A 525 -7.27 -5.38 41.83
C CYS A 525 -6.88 -6.80 41.43
N LYS A 526 -7.00 -7.14 40.14
CA LYS A 526 -6.51 -8.38 39.53
C LYS A 526 -5.43 -8.04 38.51
N LEU A 527 -4.28 -8.67 38.68
CA LEU A 527 -3.08 -8.39 37.92
C LEU A 527 -2.97 -9.38 36.76
N LEU A 528 -2.84 -8.85 35.55
CA LEU A 528 -2.66 -9.63 34.33
C LEU A 528 -1.18 -10.00 34.16
N ASP A 529 -0.94 -11.22 33.72
CA ASP A 529 0.40 -11.77 33.47
C ASP A 529 0.64 -12.03 31.98
N PHE A 530 1.84 -12.50 31.64
CA PHE A 530 2.22 -12.88 30.27
C PHE A 530 1.29 -13.94 29.64
N SER A 531 0.50 -14.68 30.43
CA SER A 531 -0.42 -15.68 29.89
C SER A 531 -1.65 -15.05 29.20
N PHE A 532 -1.90 -13.76 29.40
CA PHE A 532 -2.90 -12.95 28.69
C PHE A 532 -2.32 -12.22 27.47
N ILE A 533 -1.08 -12.54 27.06
CA ILE A 533 -0.39 -11.91 25.94
C ILE A 533 -0.13 -12.94 24.84
N ILE A 534 -0.51 -12.58 23.62
CA ILE A 534 -0.17 -13.27 22.38
C ILE A 534 1.13 -12.65 21.84
N PRO A 535 2.24 -13.39 21.70
CA PRO A 535 3.47 -12.88 21.07
C PRO A 535 3.25 -12.45 19.61
N GLU A 536 4.00 -11.44 19.14
CA GLU A 536 4.02 -11.01 17.72
C GLU A 536 4.96 -11.84 16.82
#